data_AF-A0A926Z0Z3-F1
#
_entry.id   AF-A0A926Z0Z3-F1
#
_cell.length_a   1.000
_cell.length_b   1.000
_cell.length_c   1.000
_cell.angle_alpha   90.00
_cell.angle_beta   90.00
_cell.angle_gamma   90.00
#
_symmetry.space_group_name_H-M   'P 1'
#
loop_
_entity.id
_entity.type
_entity.pdbx_description
1 polymer ?
#
loop_
_entity_poly.entity_id
_entity_poly.type
_entity_poly.pdbx_seq_one_letter_code
_entity_poly.pdbx_strand_id
1 'polypeptide(L)' 'MLRKKVIPVSSTEFELDDRSIFPHAVELEDVPSPQDFQKFYDHWFSIFEDLTDRETSDDRTSCQPA' A
#
# COMPACT_ATOMS: atom_id res chain seq x y z
N MET A 1 7.92 -4.41 7.75
CA MET A 1 6.91 -5.45 7.41
C MET A 1 7.37 -6.23 6.16
N LEU A 2 6.75 -7.35 5.77
CA LEU A 2 7.18 -8.10 4.56
C LEU A 2 6.92 -7.27 3.30
N ARG A 3 7.95 -7.06 2.48
CA ARG A 3 7.85 -6.39 1.18
C ARG A 3 7.06 -7.28 0.22
N LYS A 4 5.83 -6.89 -0.12
CA LYS A 4 5.00 -7.64 -1.08
C LYS A 4 5.49 -7.37 -2.49
N LYS A 5 5.75 -8.44 -3.24
CA LYS A 5 6.22 -8.39 -4.62
C LYS A 5 5.04 -8.48 -5.57
N VAL A 6 5.02 -7.63 -6.60
CA VAL A 6 4.00 -7.61 -7.65
C VAL A 6 4.41 -8.58 -8.76
N ILE A 7 3.51 -9.48 -9.18
CA ILE A 7 3.83 -10.56 -10.13
C ILE A 7 3.27 -10.22 -11.54
N PRO A 8 1.99 -10.43 -11.87
CA PRO A 8 1.38 -9.86 -13.07
C PRO A 8 0.60 -8.58 -12.76
N VAL A 9 0.72 -7.60 -13.66
CA VAL A 9 -0.13 -6.41 -13.70
C VAL A 9 -0.91 -6.48 -15.01
N SER A 10 -2.22 -6.32 -14.93
CA SER A 10 -3.15 -6.21 -16.06
C SER A 10 -3.76 -4.81 -16.07
N SER A 11 -4.43 -4.41 -17.14
CA SER A 11 -5.08 -3.08 -17.20
C SER A 11 -6.11 -2.86 -16.09
N THR A 12 -6.72 -3.93 -15.59
CA THR A 12 -7.83 -3.89 -14.63
C THR A 12 -7.47 -4.40 -13.24
N GLU A 13 -6.38 -5.13 -13.08
CA GLU A 13 -6.03 -5.80 -11.81
C GLU A 13 -4.54 -6.12 -11.70
N PHE A 14 -4.05 -6.25 -10.47
CA PHE A 14 -2.69 -6.70 -10.18
C PHE A 14 -2.68 -7.80 -9.12
N GLU A 15 -1.75 -8.74 -9.25
CA GLU A 15 -1.56 -9.82 -8.28
C GLU A 15 -0.23 -9.66 -7.53
N LEU A 16 -0.29 -9.92 -6.23
CA LEU A 16 0.85 -9.94 -5.33
C LEU A 16 1.34 -11.38 -5.11
N ASP A 17 2.60 -11.52 -4.67
CA ASP A 17 3.24 -12.80 -4.36
C ASP A 17 2.52 -13.63 -3.29
N ASP A 18 1.69 -12.99 -2.46
CA ASP A 18 0.80 -13.70 -1.53
C ASP A 18 -0.47 -14.28 -2.18
N ARG A 19 -0.56 -14.23 -3.53
CA ARG A 19 -1.73 -14.57 -4.35
C ARG A 19 -2.96 -13.69 -4.11
N SER A 20 -2.77 -12.51 -3.52
CA SER A 20 -3.82 -11.53 -3.40
C SER A 20 -3.97 -10.76 -4.72
N ILE A 21 -5.19 -10.73 -5.23
CA ILE A 21 -5.57 -10.02 -6.46
C ILE A 21 -6.31 -8.75 -6.07
N PHE A 22 -5.87 -7.62 -6.62
CA PHE A 22 -6.47 -6.32 -6.35
C PHE A 22 -6.92 -5.67 -7.66
N PRO A 23 -8.17 -5.21 -7.77
CA PRO A 23 -8.61 -4.44 -8.90
C PRO A 23 -7.98 -3.04 -8.89
N HIS A 24 -7.69 -2.50 -10.07
CA HIS A 24 -7.36 -1.10 -10.22
C HIS A 24 -8.63 -0.25 -10.04
N ALA A 25 -8.50 0.88 -9.35
CA ALA A 25 -9.59 1.84 -9.21
C ALA A 25 -9.96 2.52 -10.56
N VAL A 26 -9.04 2.49 -11.51
CA VAL A 26 -9.16 3.02 -12.86
C VAL A 26 -8.42 2.10 -13.82
N GLU A 27 -9.01 1.85 -14.98
CA GLU A 27 -8.40 1.04 -16.02
C GLU A 27 -7.13 1.73 -16.55
N LEU A 28 -6.01 1.02 -16.55
CA LEU A 28 -4.74 1.53 -17.05
C LEU A 28 -4.69 1.38 -18.57
N GLU A 29 -4.57 2.51 -19.27
CA GLU A 29 -4.37 2.54 -20.74
C GLU A 29 -3.06 1.89 -21.16
N ASP A 30 -2.00 2.10 -20.38
CA ASP A 30 -0.68 1.49 -20.57
C ASP A 30 -0.35 0.65 -19.34
N VAL A 31 -0.15 -0.65 -19.54
CA VAL A 31 0.20 -1.59 -18.46
C VAL A 31 1.71 -1.52 -18.22
N PRO A 32 2.16 -0.98 -17.08
CA PRO A 32 3.59 -0.89 -16.79
C PRO A 32 4.17 -2.29 -16.53
N SER A 33 5.50 -2.41 -16.70
CA SER A 33 6.19 -3.64 -16.33
C SER A 33 6.06 -3.90 -14.81
N PRO A 34 6.04 -5.17 -14.35
CA PRO A 34 5.98 -5.47 -12.91
C PRO A 34 7.11 -4.81 -12.11
N GLN A 35 8.28 -4.62 -12.73
CA GLN A 35 9.44 -4.00 -12.09
C GLN A 35 9.24 -2.50 -11.86
N ASP A 36 8.60 -1.81 -12.79
CA ASP A 36 8.29 -0.39 -12.63
C ASP A 36 7.12 -0.20 -11.66
N PHE A 37 6.10 -1.04 -11.75
CA PHE A 37 4.99 -1.02 -10.81
C PHE A 37 5.46 -1.29 -9.37
N GLN A 38 6.44 -2.19 -9.17
CA GLN A 38 7.02 -2.45 -7.85
C GLN A 38 7.61 -1.19 -7.21
N LYS A 39 8.28 -0.32 -7.99
CA LYS A 39 8.85 0.93 -7.45
C LYS A 39 7.76 1.85 -6.92
N PHE A 40 6.65 1.96 -7.65
CA PHE A 40 5.49 2.73 -7.20
C PHE A 40 4.86 2.11 -5.95
N TYR A 41 4.67 0.79 -5.96
CA TYR A 41 4.11 0.06 -4.83
C TYR A 41 4.96 0.26 -3.57
N ASP A 42 6.28 0.07 -3.66
CA ASP A 42 7.21 0.23 -2.54
C ASP A 42 7.20 1.67 -2.00
N HIS A 43 7.13 2.67 -2.89
CA HIS A 43 7.08 4.08 -2.49
C HIS A 43 5.79 4.41 -1.71
N TRP A 44 4.63 4.03 -2.25
CA TRP A 44 3.35 4.25 -1.60
C TRP A 44 3.24 3.46 -0.30
N PHE A 45 3.65 2.19 -0.31
CA PHE A 45 3.67 1.35 0.88
C PHE A 45 4.50 1.98 2.01
N SER A 46 5.66 2.55 1.69
CA SER A 46 6.48 3.27 2.67
C SER A 46 5.79 4.51 3.26
N ILE A 47 5.03 5.26 2.45
CA ILE A 47 4.27 6.42 2.93
C ILE A 47 3.13 5.96 3.86
N PHE A 48 2.41 4.91 3.48
CA PHE A 48 1.33 4.37 4.30
C PHE A 48 1.85 3.72 5.60
N GLU A 49 3.02 3.07 5.58
CA GLU A 49 3.67 2.53 6.78
C GLU A 49 4.03 3.68 7.76
N ASP A 50 4.63 4.78 7.28
CA ASP A 50 4.96 5.97 8.09
C ASP A 50 3.72 6.66 8.67
N LEU A 51 2.64 6.76 7.88
CA LEU A 51 1.36 7.33 8.35
C LEU A 51 0.71 6.46 9.43
N THR A 52 0.71 5.14 9.24
CA THR A 52 0.09 4.19 10.19
C THR A 52 0.86 4.15 11.51
N ASP A 53 2.18 4.26 11.48
CA ASP A 53 3.02 4.28 12.68
C ASP A 53 2.72 5.52 13.56
N ARG A 54 2.48 6.68 12.93
CA ARG A 54 2.19 7.94 13.64
C ARG A 54 0.83 7.99 14.35
N GLU A 55 -0.18 7.24 13.90
CA GLU A 55 -1.51 7.24 14.56
C GLU A 55 -1.55 6.44 15.88
N THR A 56 -0.52 5.65 16.19
CA THR A 56 -0.52 4.84 17.44
C THR A 56 -0.01 5.60 18.67
N SER A 57 0.37 6.87 18.53
CA SER A 57 0.89 7.70 19.63
C SER A 57 -0.01 8.88 20.00
N ASP A 58 -1.34 8.80 19.77
CA ASP A 58 -2.27 9.70 20.48
C ASP A 58 -2.47 9.15 21.91
N ASP A 59 -1.48 9.51 22.72
CA ASP A 59 -1.44 9.30 24.16
C ASP A 59 -2.65 9.98 24.80
N ARG A 60 -3.39 9.18 25.56
CA ARG A 60 -4.53 9.56 26.39
C ARG A 60 -4.16 10.74 27.30
N THR A 61 -4.43 11.98 26.88
CA THR A 61 -4.43 13.11 27.83
C THR A 61 -5.73 13.11 28.63
N SER A 62 -5.68 12.30 29.70
CA SER A 62 -6.21 12.55 31.05
C SER A 62 -7.55 13.28 31.19
N CYS A 63 -8.59 12.52 31.55
CA CYS A 63 -9.70 13.07 32.33
C CYS A 63 -9.24 13.40 33.75
N GLN A 64 -9.26 14.67 34.14
CA GLN A 64 -9.44 15.07 35.53
C GLN A 64 -10.37 16.29 35.61
N PRO A 65 -11.62 16.15 36.08
CA PRO A 65 -12.35 17.26 36.66
C PRO A 65 -12.00 17.38 38.15
N ALA A 66 -11.69 18.60 38.59
CA ALA A 66 -11.61 19.00 39.99
C ALA A 66 -12.94 19.65 40.42
#